data_AF-A0A0E9NSG1-F1
#
_entry.id   AF-A0A0E9NSG1-F1
#
_cell.length_a   1.000
_cell.length_b   1.000
_cell.length_c   1.000
_cell.angle_alpha   90.00
_cell.angle_beta   90.00
_cell.angle_gamma   90.00
#
_symmetry.space_group_name_H-M   'P 1'
#
loop_
_entity.id
_entity.type
_entity.pdbx_description
1 polymer ?
#
loop_
_entity_poly.entity_id
_entity_poly.type
_entity_poly.pdbx_seq_one_letter_code
_entity_poly.pdbx_strand_id
1 'polypeptide(L)'
;MVVFRIKLRQAIQDVFREKDAQRYTPLPLGIRRTPRRSLRWSIACLGGFLTAFILVTHTYRLHHLGAHVAPPAFWLDKYVMFNNFPPNTIHPAIEVSSLNPYESTITRCPGPHGTVFPNLKYIVNPTEHPPHLIGSSKLTNLSDACMTRNQRYAPYEAIEFPSSDDNETQPSPDRLHLNWRKSLDKCFDTRADGRPRTAIVLRSYDGYTYHHDDILNLRALIIELGLNTGGQFDIFILHQVKDGAAIFADDEIWTNKARDAVPAEFEGFVELWSEIQMRALYPGLDVVDDWHRAGHINGVHRGNLAPLQWFATRHPEYDFFYNWEMDVRYIGNYYELLNKAEVFARGQPRGEMTWNNSQHWIIEGTQNWSPPSTTPSIGIGEEADLIAFDPIFDPINSGWYFEDDIVNYPSARSTPRRASIITNARLSRPLLLALHAENSLGRHIHCEAFPASIAYARHLKAVYVPHPVFYEHDVDRRELDTKVNDQRFFGHEWDMNPSTYYYRAGFAKTVYRGWHEHAETCRRAVLLHPIKDVTDDGRW
;
A
#
# COMPACT_ATOMS: atom_id res chain seq x y z
N MET A 1 49.27 -6.49 18.57
CA MET A 1 47.98 -5.78 18.45
C MET A 1 47.99 -4.32 18.95
N VAL A 2 49.15 -3.61 18.98
CA VAL A 2 49.24 -2.17 19.31
C VAL A 2 49.91 -1.33 18.21
N VAL A 3 50.55 -1.96 17.21
CA VAL A 3 51.19 -1.24 16.08
C VAL A 3 50.23 -1.07 14.88
N PHE A 4 49.15 -1.85 14.78
CA PHE A 4 48.15 -1.72 13.71
C PHE A 4 47.10 -0.62 13.96
N ARG A 5 46.94 -0.16 15.21
CA ARG A 5 46.02 0.93 15.59
C ARG A 5 46.60 2.34 15.40
N ILE A 6 47.90 2.47 15.10
CA ILE A 6 48.55 3.78 14.87
C ILE A 6 48.55 4.15 13.37
N LYS A 7 48.63 3.19 12.45
CA LYS A 7 48.58 3.46 11.00
C LYS A 7 47.18 3.78 10.45
N LEU A 8 46.11 3.34 11.12
CA LEU A 8 44.72 3.67 10.74
C LEU A 8 44.31 5.09 11.16
N ARG A 9 44.97 5.70 12.16
CA ARG A 9 44.71 7.09 12.59
C ARG A 9 45.42 8.16 11.74
N GLN A 10 46.52 7.81 11.07
CA GLN A 10 47.24 8.73 10.19
C GLN A 10 46.55 8.85 8.82
N ALA A 11 46.03 7.75 8.25
CA ALA A 11 45.33 7.75 6.96
C ALA A 11 43.98 8.50 6.99
N ILE A 12 43.34 8.61 8.15
CA ILE A 12 42.07 9.33 8.32
C ILE A 12 42.30 10.86 8.47
N GLN A 13 43.51 11.31 8.82
CA GLN A 13 43.81 12.75 8.94
C GLN A 13 44.29 13.40 7.63
N ASP A 14 44.67 12.61 6.62
CA ASP A 14 45.11 13.11 5.32
C ASP A 14 43.95 13.18 4.30
N VAL A 15 42.90 12.37 4.45
CA VAL A 15 41.69 12.41 3.60
C VAL A 15 40.80 13.64 3.91
N PHE A 16 40.89 14.22 5.11
CA PHE A 16 40.15 15.42 5.49
C PHE A 16 40.89 16.74 5.21
N ARG A 17 42.05 16.69 4.52
CA ARG A 17 42.86 17.89 4.24
C ARG A 17 42.96 18.28 2.76
N GLU A 18 42.09 17.72 1.91
CA GLU A 18 42.08 17.94 0.45
C GLU A 18 40.70 18.36 -0.12
N LYS A 19 39.88 19.07 0.66
CA LYS A 19 38.59 19.63 0.17
C LYS A 19 38.38 21.13 0.38
N ASP A 20 39.44 21.91 0.56
CA ASP A 20 39.36 23.37 0.55
C ASP A 20 40.57 23.99 -0.17
N ALA A 21 40.56 23.96 -1.51
CA ALA A 21 41.37 24.87 -2.32
C ALA A 21 40.99 24.82 -3.81
N GLN A 22 40.07 25.69 -4.26
CA GLN A 22 40.19 26.47 -5.51
C GLN A 22 38.99 27.44 -5.62
N ARG A 23 39.15 28.69 -5.16
CA ARG A 23 39.45 29.91 -5.96
C ARG A 23 38.19 30.62 -6.50
N TYR A 24 37.74 31.61 -5.73
CA TYR A 24 37.09 32.82 -6.26
C TYR A 24 37.96 34.04 -5.90
N THR A 25 38.26 34.85 -6.91
CA THR A 25 39.03 36.10 -6.87
C THR A 25 38.18 37.29 -6.41
N PRO A 26 38.73 38.26 -5.65
CA PRO A 26 38.12 39.59 -5.53
C PRO A 26 39.08 40.75 -5.89
N LEU A 27 38.52 41.83 -6.43
CA LEU A 27 39.09 43.18 -6.57
C LEU A 27 37.99 44.22 -6.20
N PRO A 28 38.31 45.47 -5.83
CA PRO A 28 38.11 45.88 -4.43
C PRO A 28 37.46 47.27 -4.22
N LEU A 29 37.34 47.64 -2.93
CA LEU A 29 37.29 48.97 -2.30
C LEU A 29 35.96 49.75 -2.22
N GLY A 30 35.58 50.07 -0.96
CA GLY A 30 34.54 51.02 -0.59
C GLY A 30 34.45 51.23 0.93
N ILE A 31 35.31 52.10 1.45
CA ILE A 31 35.57 52.46 2.86
C ILE A 31 34.37 53.16 3.54
N ARG A 32 34.10 52.87 4.84
CA ARG A 32 33.95 53.90 5.90
C ARG A 32 34.04 53.34 7.34
N ARG A 33 34.52 54.21 8.23
CA ARG A 33 35.27 54.01 9.49
C ARG A 33 34.40 53.97 10.77
N THR A 34 34.73 53.04 11.70
CA THR A 34 34.96 53.11 13.18
C THR A 34 33.98 53.86 14.14
N PRO A 35 33.97 53.65 15.50
CA PRO A 35 34.97 52.98 16.35
C PRO A 35 34.49 52.02 17.47
N ARG A 36 35.48 51.27 17.98
CA ARG A 36 35.48 50.42 19.18
C ARG A 36 35.10 51.18 20.45
N ARG A 37 34.31 50.55 21.33
CA ARG A 37 34.30 50.80 22.78
C ARG A 37 34.35 49.49 23.58
N SER A 38 35.44 49.41 24.36
CA SER A 38 35.65 48.73 25.65
C SER A 38 34.67 47.66 26.13
N LEU A 39 35.23 46.46 26.29
CA LEU A 39 34.74 45.33 27.08
C LEU A 39 34.83 45.68 28.59
N ARG A 40 33.69 45.75 29.28
CA ARG A 40 33.59 45.57 30.73
C ARG A 40 32.52 44.52 31.01
N TRP A 41 32.97 43.45 31.63
CA TRP A 41 32.15 42.35 32.12
C TRP A 41 31.14 42.85 33.15
N SER A 42 29.90 42.40 33.04
CA SER A 42 28.94 42.37 34.14
C SER A 42 28.20 41.04 34.08
N ILE A 43 28.42 40.27 35.13
CA ILE A 43 27.86 38.97 35.43
C ILE A 43 26.37 39.17 35.70
N ALA A 44 25.54 39.19 34.65
CA ALA A 44 24.08 39.31 34.79
C ALA A 44 23.26 38.83 33.56
N CYS A 45 23.87 38.13 32.59
CA CYS A 45 23.14 37.61 31.41
C CYS A 45 23.26 36.09 31.18
N LEU A 46 23.93 35.36 32.08
CA LEU A 46 23.95 33.90 32.08
C LEU A 46 22.77 33.27 32.85
N GLY A 47 21.95 34.07 33.54
CA GLY A 47 20.73 33.61 34.23
C GLY A 47 19.45 33.64 33.38
N GLY A 48 19.46 34.33 32.23
CA GLY A 48 18.28 34.48 31.35
C GLY A 48 18.18 33.45 30.22
N PHE A 49 19.30 32.81 29.84
CA PHE A 49 19.31 31.79 28.79
C PHE A 49 19.03 30.37 29.31
N LEU A 50 19.25 30.10 30.60
CA LEU A 50 18.91 28.79 31.18
C LEU A 50 17.43 28.67 31.56
N THR A 51 16.75 29.78 31.88
CA THR A 51 15.31 29.80 32.20
C THR A 51 14.43 29.74 30.96
N ALA A 52 14.85 30.31 29.83
CA ALA A 52 14.15 30.15 28.55
C ALA A 52 14.29 28.74 27.95
N PHE A 53 15.43 28.07 28.14
CA PHE A 53 15.63 26.71 27.65
C PHE A 53 14.88 25.67 28.49
N ILE A 54 14.72 25.89 29.80
CA ILE A 54 13.92 25.02 30.68
C ILE A 54 12.42 25.22 30.44
N LEU A 55 11.93 26.45 30.18
CA LEU A 55 10.52 26.67 29.84
C LEU A 55 10.12 26.15 28.46
N VAL A 56 11.01 26.22 27.46
CA VAL A 56 10.76 25.66 26.12
C VAL A 56 10.85 24.14 26.13
N THR A 57 11.75 23.53 26.91
CA THR A 57 11.80 22.06 27.05
C THR A 57 10.71 21.48 27.96
N HIS A 58 10.17 22.24 28.92
CA HIS A 58 8.99 21.82 29.68
C HIS A 58 7.69 21.92 28.88
N THR A 59 7.51 22.96 28.05
CA THR A 59 6.34 23.06 27.16
C THR A 59 6.40 22.07 26.00
N TYR A 60 7.59 21.76 25.44
CA TYR A 60 7.73 20.69 24.44
C TYR A 60 7.53 19.28 25.01
N ARG A 61 7.99 19.00 26.25
CA ARG A 61 7.73 17.70 26.90
C ARG A 61 6.29 17.52 27.39
N LEU A 62 5.54 18.60 27.59
CA LEU A 62 4.11 18.54 27.94
C LEU A 62 3.18 18.43 26.71
N HIS A 63 3.66 18.74 25.50
CA HIS A 63 2.91 18.48 24.25
C HIS A 63 3.22 17.13 23.59
N HIS A 64 4.37 16.50 23.91
CA HIS A 64 4.74 15.17 23.40
C HIS A 64 4.65 14.03 24.41
N LEU A 65 4.20 14.29 25.63
CA LEU A 65 3.56 13.29 26.48
C LEU A 65 2.05 13.46 26.33
N GLY A 66 1.55 13.15 25.13
CA GLY A 66 0.20 12.62 25.03
C GLY A 66 0.19 11.36 25.87
N ALA A 67 -0.19 11.50 27.14
CA ALA A 67 -0.72 10.38 27.88
C ALA A 67 -1.67 9.68 26.91
N HIS A 68 -1.53 8.37 26.75
CA HIS A 68 -2.67 7.56 26.38
C HIS A 68 -3.70 7.81 27.47
N VAL A 69 -4.50 8.86 27.29
CA VAL A 69 -5.72 9.07 28.05
C VAL A 69 -6.52 7.86 27.64
N ALA A 70 -6.60 6.87 28.54
CA ALA A 70 -7.58 5.82 28.41
C ALA A 70 -8.90 6.52 28.08
N PRO A 71 -9.59 6.15 26.98
CA PRO A 71 -10.78 6.83 26.55
C PRO A 71 -11.71 7.02 27.76
N PRO A 72 -12.31 8.21 27.96
CA PRO A 72 -13.22 8.41 29.09
C PRO A 72 -14.23 7.26 29.13
N ALA A 73 -14.60 6.74 30.29
CA ALA A 73 -15.34 5.46 30.41
C ALA A 73 -16.62 5.36 29.54
N PHE A 74 -17.24 6.48 29.16
CA PHE A 74 -18.33 6.56 28.18
C PHE A 74 -17.95 6.10 26.76
N TRP A 75 -16.69 6.27 26.35
CA TRP A 75 -16.18 5.89 25.04
C TRP A 75 -15.89 4.38 24.97
N LEU A 76 -15.44 3.76 26.07
CA LEU A 76 -15.29 2.30 26.19
C LEU A 76 -16.59 1.55 25.85
N ASP A 77 -17.76 2.09 26.20
CA ASP A 77 -19.06 1.49 25.88
C ASP A 77 -19.38 1.46 24.37
N LYS A 78 -18.85 2.41 23.58
CA LYS A 78 -18.99 2.38 22.10
C LYS A 78 -17.96 1.45 21.43
N TYR A 79 -16.74 1.38 21.95
CA TYR A 79 -15.72 0.41 21.51
C TYR A 79 -16.13 -1.03 21.80
N VAL A 80 -16.85 -1.24 22.91
CA VAL A 80 -17.54 -2.47 23.27
C VAL A 80 -18.52 -2.91 22.17
N MET A 81 -19.21 -2.03 21.43
CA MET A 81 -20.16 -2.50 20.39
C MET A 81 -19.45 -3.10 19.16
N PHE A 82 -18.26 -2.63 18.80
CA PHE A 82 -17.44 -3.35 17.81
C PHE A 82 -16.94 -4.65 18.46
N ASN A 83 -16.30 -4.65 19.64
CA ASN A 83 -15.65 -5.85 20.19
C ASN A 83 -16.55 -6.88 20.90
N ASN A 84 -17.77 -6.52 21.29
CA ASN A 84 -18.70 -7.37 22.04
C ASN A 84 -19.87 -7.75 21.16
N PHE A 85 -19.68 -8.80 20.36
CA PHE A 85 -20.74 -9.79 20.33
C PHE A 85 -20.66 -10.55 21.65
N PRO A 86 -21.78 -10.88 22.30
CA PRO A 86 -21.75 -11.91 23.32
C PRO A 86 -21.05 -13.14 22.71
N PRO A 87 -20.08 -13.77 23.38
CA PRO A 87 -19.43 -15.01 22.89
C PRO A 87 -20.41 -16.18 22.65
N ASN A 88 -21.71 -15.96 22.84
CA ASN A 88 -22.77 -16.94 22.80
C ASN A 88 -23.81 -16.70 21.69
N THR A 89 -23.75 -15.61 20.90
CA THR A 89 -24.59 -15.47 19.70
C THR A 89 -23.86 -16.05 18.49
N ILE A 90 -23.63 -17.36 18.53
CA ILE A 90 -23.20 -18.11 17.35
C ILE A 90 -24.37 -18.11 16.38
N HIS A 91 -24.38 -17.17 15.44
CA HIS A 91 -25.22 -17.29 14.27
C HIS A 91 -24.65 -18.42 13.40
N PRO A 92 -25.45 -19.41 12.97
CA PRO A 92 -24.96 -20.44 12.09
C PRO A 92 -24.44 -19.76 10.81
N ALA A 93 -23.16 -19.97 10.50
CA ALA A 93 -22.57 -19.55 9.23
C ALA A 93 -23.23 -20.35 8.11
N ILE A 94 -23.72 -19.66 7.08
CA ILE A 94 -24.43 -20.31 5.97
C ILE A 94 -23.58 -20.12 4.71
N GLU A 95 -23.43 -21.19 3.95
CA GLU A 95 -22.98 -21.07 2.57
C GLU A 95 -24.16 -20.54 1.75
N VAL A 96 -24.13 -19.24 1.46
CA VAL A 96 -25.20 -18.57 0.74
C VAL A 96 -24.79 -18.55 -0.72
N SER A 97 -25.47 -19.30 -1.58
CA SER A 97 -25.13 -19.39 -3.00
C SER A 97 -25.15 -18.04 -3.71
N SER A 98 -25.98 -17.08 -3.27
CA SER A 98 -25.98 -15.70 -3.79
C SER A 98 -24.78 -14.86 -3.36
N LEU A 99 -24.03 -15.30 -2.35
CA LEU A 99 -22.76 -14.70 -1.89
C LEU A 99 -21.55 -15.52 -2.37
N ASN A 100 -21.76 -16.59 -3.15
CA ASN A 100 -20.66 -17.30 -3.78
C ASN A 100 -20.02 -16.33 -4.80
N PRO A 101 -18.75 -15.91 -4.60
CA PRO A 101 -18.17 -14.91 -5.47
C PRO A 101 -17.83 -15.50 -6.85
N TYR A 102 -17.71 -16.83 -6.97
CA TYR A 102 -17.29 -17.54 -8.18
C TYR A 102 -18.47 -17.85 -9.11
N GLU A 103 -18.38 -17.40 -10.38
CA GLU A 103 -19.41 -17.60 -11.41
C GLU A 103 -19.59 -19.08 -11.82
N SER A 104 -18.54 -19.90 -11.72
CA SER A 104 -18.64 -21.35 -11.93
C SER A 104 -17.70 -22.10 -10.98
N THR A 105 -18.17 -23.18 -10.35
CA THR A 105 -17.36 -24.05 -9.49
C THR A 105 -16.56 -25.10 -10.26
N ILE A 106 -16.72 -25.16 -11.58
CA ILE A 106 -16.18 -26.21 -12.46
C ILE A 106 -14.68 -26.01 -12.75
N THR A 107 -14.12 -24.84 -12.45
CA THR A 107 -12.73 -24.46 -12.80
C THR A 107 -11.80 -24.33 -11.60
N ARG A 108 -12.05 -25.01 -10.47
CA ARG A 108 -11.12 -24.95 -9.33
C ARG A 108 -9.93 -25.88 -9.52
N CYS A 109 -8.75 -25.34 -9.25
CA CYS A 109 -7.51 -26.10 -9.28
C CYS A 109 -7.16 -26.61 -7.87
N PRO A 110 -6.65 -27.85 -7.76
CA PRO A 110 -6.16 -28.35 -6.48
C PRO A 110 -4.87 -27.60 -6.08
N GLY A 111 -4.72 -27.34 -4.79
CA GLY A 111 -3.48 -26.87 -4.19
C GLY A 111 -2.49 -27.99 -3.90
N PRO A 112 -1.47 -27.71 -3.06
CA PRO A 112 -0.51 -28.72 -2.61
C PRO A 112 -1.21 -29.97 -2.07
N HIS A 113 -0.62 -31.14 -2.35
CA HIS A 113 -1.15 -32.47 -2.00
C HIS A 113 -2.53 -32.80 -2.59
N GLY A 114 -2.99 -32.07 -3.61
CA GLY A 114 -4.30 -32.31 -4.20
C GLY A 114 -5.45 -31.66 -3.40
N THR A 115 -5.13 -30.81 -2.43
CA THR A 115 -6.11 -30.18 -1.53
C THR A 115 -7.07 -29.28 -2.30
N VAL A 116 -8.37 -29.44 -2.07
CA VAL A 116 -9.41 -28.57 -2.62
C VAL A 116 -9.92 -27.65 -1.52
N PHE A 117 -9.95 -26.34 -1.77
CA PHE A 117 -10.35 -25.37 -0.78
C PHE A 117 -11.85 -25.04 -0.89
N PRO A 118 -12.58 -25.03 0.24
CA PRO A 118 -13.98 -24.67 0.25
C PRO A 118 -14.17 -23.17 -0.02
N ASN A 119 -15.41 -22.79 -0.33
CA ASN A 119 -15.81 -21.39 -0.22
C ASN A 119 -15.70 -20.90 1.22
N LEU A 120 -15.38 -19.61 1.39
CA LEU A 120 -15.58 -18.94 2.66
C LEU A 120 -17.07 -18.93 3.00
N LYS A 121 -17.38 -19.16 4.28
CA LYS A 121 -18.74 -19.11 4.80
C LYS A 121 -18.98 -17.76 5.47
N TYR A 122 -20.18 -17.22 5.30
CA TYR A 122 -20.54 -15.88 5.76
C TYR A 122 -21.69 -15.94 6.77
N ILE A 123 -21.81 -14.88 7.57
CA ILE A 123 -22.96 -14.60 8.44
C ILE A 123 -23.77 -13.46 7.81
N VAL A 124 -25.04 -13.75 7.47
CA VAL A 124 -25.89 -12.90 6.61
C VAL A 124 -26.54 -11.73 7.35
N ASN A 125 -26.47 -11.69 8.68
CA ASN A 125 -27.20 -10.68 9.45
C ASN A 125 -26.35 -9.99 10.54
N PRO A 126 -25.43 -9.09 10.17
CA PRO A 126 -24.71 -8.25 11.11
C PRO A 126 -25.59 -7.06 11.55
N THR A 127 -26.70 -7.31 12.27
CA THR A 127 -27.54 -6.23 12.84
C THR A 127 -26.81 -5.36 13.86
N GLU A 128 -25.64 -5.79 14.33
CA GLU A 128 -24.90 -5.15 15.42
C GLU A 128 -23.63 -4.40 14.97
N HIS A 129 -23.31 -4.38 13.67
CA HIS A 129 -22.18 -3.57 13.16
C HIS A 129 -22.63 -2.16 12.80
N PRO A 130 -21.86 -1.12 13.13
CA PRO A 130 -22.14 0.21 12.62
C PRO A 130 -21.97 0.24 11.10
N PRO A 131 -22.73 1.10 10.40
CA PRO A 131 -22.62 1.25 8.96
C PRO A 131 -21.25 1.82 8.57
N HIS A 132 -20.82 1.56 7.33
CA HIS A 132 -19.72 2.31 6.73
C HIS A 132 -20.17 3.75 6.50
N LEU A 133 -19.24 4.71 6.61
CA LEU A 133 -19.55 6.12 6.35
C LEU A 133 -19.14 6.54 4.93
N ILE A 134 -18.06 5.95 4.43
CA ILE A 134 -17.52 6.19 3.10
C ILE A 134 -17.71 4.93 2.25
N GLY A 135 -17.92 5.13 0.96
CA GLY A 135 -18.16 4.08 -0.01
C GLY A 135 -19.60 3.61 -0.06
N SER A 136 -19.84 2.53 -0.81
CA SER A 136 -21.15 1.89 -0.86
C SER A 136 -21.06 0.44 -1.35
N SER A 137 -21.41 -0.50 -0.47
CA SER A 137 -21.57 -1.92 -0.85
C SER A 137 -22.65 -2.10 -1.93
N LYS A 138 -23.71 -1.29 -1.87
CA LYS A 138 -24.80 -1.32 -2.87
C LYS A 138 -24.33 -0.86 -4.24
N LEU A 139 -23.52 0.20 -4.31
CA LEU A 139 -23.04 0.77 -5.57
C LEU A 139 -22.02 -0.16 -6.25
N THR A 140 -21.15 -0.77 -5.46
CA THR A 140 -20.12 -1.71 -5.92
C THR A 140 -20.60 -3.15 -6.04
N ASN A 141 -21.81 -3.44 -5.52
CA ASN A 141 -22.35 -4.80 -5.39
C ASN A 141 -21.42 -5.76 -4.61
N LEU A 142 -20.67 -5.21 -3.65
CA LEU A 142 -19.91 -5.97 -2.66
C LEU A 142 -20.87 -6.54 -1.61
N SER A 143 -20.59 -7.76 -1.13
CA SER A 143 -21.32 -8.31 0.00
C SER A 143 -21.15 -7.44 1.25
N ASP A 144 -22.24 -7.31 2.01
CA ASP A 144 -22.27 -6.63 3.33
C ASP A 144 -22.39 -7.68 4.47
N ALA A 145 -22.05 -8.94 4.17
CA ALA A 145 -22.03 -10.01 5.15
C ALA A 145 -20.80 -9.88 6.06
N CYS A 146 -20.87 -10.50 7.23
CA CYS A 146 -19.74 -10.53 8.16
C CYS A 146 -19.09 -11.92 8.22
N MET A 147 -17.84 -11.98 8.66
CA MET A 147 -17.11 -13.23 8.92
C MET A 147 -16.24 -13.16 10.18
N THR A 148 -16.03 -14.30 10.83
CA THR A 148 -15.11 -14.45 11.96
C THR A 148 -13.68 -14.75 11.48
N ARG A 149 -12.67 -14.59 12.35
CA ARG A 149 -11.26 -14.94 12.04
C ARG A 149 -11.17 -16.40 11.59
N ASN A 150 -11.83 -17.28 12.34
CA ASN A 150 -11.82 -18.72 12.05
C ASN A 150 -12.48 -19.02 10.70
N GLN A 151 -13.58 -18.33 10.36
CA GLN A 151 -14.21 -18.50 9.04
C GLN A 151 -13.30 -18.01 7.90
N ARG A 152 -12.52 -16.93 8.12
CA ARG A 152 -11.58 -16.39 7.13
C ARG A 152 -10.36 -17.27 6.94
N TYR A 153 -9.68 -17.64 8.01
CA TYR A 153 -8.30 -18.16 7.95
C TYR A 153 -8.15 -19.64 8.30
N ALA A 154 -9.10 -20.27 9.01
CA ALA A 154 -9.00 -21.70 9.32
C ALA A 154 -8.80 -22.59 8.07
N PRO A 155 -9.41 -22.30 6.89
CA PRO A 155 -9.14 -23.07 5.67
C PRO A 155 -7.68 -23.04 5.20
N TYR A 156 -6.91 -22.02 5.58
CA TYR A 156 -5.50 -21.88 5.20
C TYR A 156 -4.55 -22.28 6.34
N GLU A 157 -5.04 -22.28 7.58
CA GLU A 157 -4.34 -22.82 8.75
C GLU A 157 -4.33 -24.35 8.79
N ALA A 158 -5.37 -25.00 8.26
CA ALA A 158 -5.49 -26.45 8.22
C ALA A 158 -4.40 -27.16 7.39
N ILE A 159 -3.57 -26.39 6.69
CA ILE A 159 -2.41 -26.85 5.93
C ILE A 159 -1.20 -26.64 6.82
N GLU A 160 -0.53 -27.74 7.19
CA GLU A 160 0.59 -27.78 8.13
C GLU A 160 1.47 -26.51 8.07
N PHE A 161 1.55 -25.79 9.19
CA PHE A 161 2.49 -24.68 9.32
C PHE A 161 3.90 -25.23 9.53
N PRO A 162 4.95 -24.55 9.01
CA PRO A 162 6.31 -24.85 9.39
C PRO A 162 6.47 -24.65 10.92
N SER A 163 6.95 -25.67 11.65
CA SER A 163 7.24 -25.53 13.08
C SER A 163 8.43 -24.60 13.32
N SER A 164 8.34 -23.76 14.37
CA SER A 164 9.40 -22.83 14.78
C SER A 164 10.53 -23.48 15.60
N ASP A 165 10.43 -24.76 15.96
CA ASP A 165 11.33 -25.48 16.88
C ASP A 165 12.48 -26.24 16.19
N ASP A 166 12.83 -25.90 14.95
CA ASP A 166 13.85 -26.63 14.19
C ASP A 166 15.28 -26.17 14.55
N ASN A 167 15.76 -26.62 15.70
CA ASN A 167 17.17 -26.58 16.09
C ASN A 167 17.97 -27.75 15.46
N GLU A 168 17.58 -28.20 14.26
CA GLU A 168 18.25 -29.28 13.53
C GLU A 168 19.27 -28.74 12.54
N THR A 169 20.51 -29.23 12.65
CA THR A 169 21.69 -28.78 11.89
C THR A 169 21.71 -29.25 10.43
N GLN A 170 20.62 -29.88 9.96
CA GLN A 170 20.35 -30.20 8.57
C GLN A 170 18.82 -30.18 8.39
N PRO A 171 18.24 -29.37 7.49
CA PRO A 171 16.82 -29.44 7.22
C PRO A 171 16.46 -30.83 6.67
N SER A 172 15.46 -31.47 7.27
CA SER A 172 14.81 -32.67 6.72
C SER A 172 14.36 -32.43 5.25
N PRO A 173 14.41 -33.44 4.36
CA PRO A 173 13.88 -33.37 3.00
C PRO A 173 12.40 -32.95 2.91
N ASP A 174 11.68 -32.93 4.04
CA ASP A 174 10.25 -32.59 4.12
C ASP A 174 9.95 -31.10 4.29
N ARG A 175 10.97 -30.22 4.41
CA ARG A 175 10.77 -28.76 4.21
C ARG A 175 10.30 -28.41 2.77
N LEU A 176 10.24 -29.41 1.87
CA LEU A 176 9.82 -29.35 0.47
C LEU A 176 8.29 -29.46 0.21
N HIS A 177 7.43 -29.61 1.23
CA HIS A 177 6.05 -30.11 0.98
C HIS A 177 5.02 -29.10 0.45
N LEU A 178 5.10 -27.81 0.78
CA LEU A 178 4.11 -26.83 0.31
C LEU A 178 4.65 -25.97 -0.84
N ASN A 179 4.60 -26.52 -2.06
CA ASN A 179 4.92 -25.75 -3.26
C ASN A 179 3.65 -25.19 -3.91
N TRP A 180 3.25 -24.00 -3.47
CA TRP A 180 2.09 -23.29 -4.00
C TRP A 180 2.27 -22.93 -5.49
N ARG A 181 3.48 -22.54 -5.90
CA ARG A 181 3.81 -22.14 -7.27
C ARG A 181 3.51 -23.27 -8.25
N LYS A 182 4.00 -24.48 -7.95
CA LYS A 182 3.76 -25.68 -8.74
C LYS A 182 2.27 -26.01 -8.90
N SER A 183 1.48 -25.77 -7.86
CA SER A 183 0.02 -26.00 -7.91
C SER A 183 -0.66 -25.00 -8.84
N LEU A 184 -0.23 -23.74 -8.79
CA LEU A 184 -0.74 -22.68 -9.65
C LEU A 184 -0.27 -22.81 -11.10
N ASP A 185 0.98 -23.23 -11.36
CA ASP A 185 1.48 -23.52 -12.71
C ASP A 185 0.66 -24.62 -13.39
N LYS A 186 0.40 -25.71 -12.66
CA LYS A 186 -0.47 -26.79 -13.15
C LYS A 186 -1.88 -26.28 -13.47
N CYS A 187 -2.38 -25.32 -12.70
CA CYS A 187 -3.66 -24.68 -12.98
C CYS A 187 -3.64 -23.95 -14.32
N PHE A 188 -2.60 -23.16 -14.59
CA PHE A 188 -2.41 -22.45 -15.85
C PHE A 188 -2.25 -23.39 -17.05
N ASP A 189 -1.50 -24.49 -16.90
CA ASP A 189 -1.31 -25.48 -17.98
C ASP A 189 -2.65 -26.11 -18.43
N THR A 190 -3.60 -26.24 -17.50
CA THR A 190 -4.93 -26.81 -17.80
C THR A 190 -5.95 -25.79 -18.27
N ARG A 191 -5.60 -24.50 -18.27
CA ARG A 191 -6.52 -23.41 -18.64
C ARG A 191 -6.65 -23.32 -20.16
N ALA A 192 -7.87 -23.55 -20.65
CA ALA A 192 -8.20 -23.52 -22.08
C ALA A 192 -9.10 -22.35 -22.50
N ASP A 193 -9.43 -21.43 -21.60
CA ASP A 193 -10.48 -20.42 -21.81
C ASP A 193 -10.05 -19.16 -22.59
N GLY A 194 -8.74 -18.96 -22.80
CA GLY A 194 -8.19 -17.80 -23.51
C GLY A 194 -8.48 -16.44 -22.86
N ARG A 195 -9.02 -16.40 -21.63
CA ARG A 195 -9.35 -15.15 -20.94
C ARG A 195 -8.07 -14.42 -20.49
N PRO A 196 -8.05 -13.08 -20.55
CA PRO A 196 -6.97 -12.24 -20.00
C PRO A 196 -6.50 -12.72 -18.64
N ARG A 197 -5.18 -12.70 -18.42
CA ARG A 197 -4.57 -12.99 -17.12
C ARG A 197 -4.22 -11.68 -16.42
N THR A 198 -4.47 -11.65 -15.12
CA THR A 198 -4.13 -10.52 -14.25
C THR A 198 -3.04 -10.93 -13.27
N ALA A 199 -1.97 -10.13 -13.16
CA ALA A 199 -0.94 -10.36 -12.15
C ALA A 199 -1.23 -9.57 -10.87
N ILE A 200 -1.20 -10.21 -9.71
CA ILE A 200 -1.19 -9.56 -8.40
C ILE A 200 0.27 -9.47 -7.95
N VAL A 201 0.80 -8.25 -7.90
CA VAL A 201 2.21 -7.99 -7.61
C VAL A 201 2.33 -7.36 -6.23
N LEU A 202 2.74 -8.18 -5.26
CA LEU A 202 2.95 -7.81 -3.87
C LEU A 202 4.34 -7.22 -3.68
N ARG A 203 4.46 -6.14 -2.90
CA ARG A 203 5.75 -5.45 -2.70
C ARG A 203 6.42 -5.83 -1.40
N SER A 204 7.54 -6.53 -1.48
CA SER A 204 8.40 -6.87 -0.33
C SER A 204 9.80 -6.25 -0.47
N TYR A 205 10.63 -6.40 0.57
CA TYR A 205 11.96 -5.81 0.61
C TYR A 205 12.91 -6.51 1.59
N ASP A 206 14.21 -6.35 1.39
CA ASP A 206 15.23 -6.81 2.33
C ASP A 206 14.99 -6.26 3.74
N GLY A 207 14.89 -7.18 4.70
CA GLY A 207 14.58 -6.91 6.10
C GLY A 207 13.09 -6.97 6.45
N TYR A 208 12.21 -7.31 5.49
CA TYR A 208 10.82 -7.60 5.80
C TYR A 208 10.70 -8.94 6.55
N THR A 209 10.05 -8.93 7.70
CA THR A 209 9.80 -10.13 8.51
C THR A 209 8.42 -10.66 8.19
N TYR A 210 8.34 -11.91 7.73
CA TYR A 210 7.08 -12.59 7.48
C TYR A 210 6.55 -13.19 8.78
N HIS A 211 5.48 -12.60 9.31
CA HIS A 211 4.74 -13.15 10.45
C HIS A 211 3.71 -14.19 9.99
N HIS A 212 3.12 -14.91 10.95
CA HIS A 212 2.09 -15.90 10.69
C HIS A 212 0.89 -15.29 9.94
N ASP A 213 0.49 -14.07 10.32
CA ASP A 213 -0.57 -13.32 9.65
C ASP A 213 -0.23 -13.00 8.18
N ASP A 214 1.03 -12.67 7.87
CA ASP A 214 1.47 -12.42 6.49
C ASP A 214 1.39 -13.70 5.65
N ILE A 215 1.82 -14.84 6.22
CA ILE A 215 1.72 -16.16 5.60
C ILE A 215 0.26 -16.50 5.27
N LEU A 216 -0.65 -16.30 6.24
CA LEU A 216 -2.08 -16.54 6.06
C LEU A 216 -2.68 -15.64 4.98
N ASN A 217 -2.32 -14.37 4.96
CA ASN A 217 -2.78 -13.42 3.96
C ASN A 217 -2.29 -13.79 2.54
N LEU A 218 -1.04 -14.26 2.41
CA LEU A 218 -0.48 -14.74 1.14
C LEU A 218 -1.17 -16.03 0.66
N ARG A 219 -1.34 -17.02 1.54
CA ARG A 219 -2.09 -18.24 1.23
C ARG A 219 -3.51 -17.91 0.77
N ALA A 220 -4.18 -16.98 1.45
CA ALA A 220 -5.52 -16.51 1.09
C ALA A 220 -5.56 -15.92 -0.32
N LEU A 221 -4.63 -15.03 -0.68
CA LEU A 221 -4.51 -14.47 -2.04
C LEU A 221 -4.30 -15.57 -3.09
N ILE A 222 -3.36 -16.50 -2.87
CA ILE A 222 -3.05 -17.59 -3.81
C ILE A 222 -4.27 -18.49 -4.05
N ILE A 223 -4.97 -18.87 -2.98
CA ILE A 223 -6.10 -19.79 -3.05
C ILE A 223 -7.31 -19.10 -3.67
N GLU A 224 -7.67 -17.92 -3.18
CA GLU A 224 -8.90 -17.24 -3.59
C GLU A 224 -8.80 -16.67 -5.00
N LEU A 225 -7.67 -16.06 -5.35
CA LEU A 225 -7.48 -15.43 -6.66
C LEU A 225 -6.89 -16.39 -7.68
N GLY A 226 -5.93 -17.24 -7.30
CA GLY A 226 -5.27 -18.16 -8.22
C GLY A 226 -6.05 -19.46 -8.42
N LEU A 227 -6.12 -20.29 -7.36
CA LEU A 227 -6.61 -21.66 -7.48
C LEU A 227 -8.13 -21.75 -7.67
N ASN A 228 -8.91 -20.97 -6.92
CA ASN A 228 -10.37 -21.05 -6.96
C ASN A 228 -11.00 -20.42 -8.21
N THR A 229 -10.26 -19.57 -8.93
CA THR A 229 -10.73 -18.95 -10.19
C THR A 229 -10.30 -19.72 -11.43
N GLY A 230 -9.52 -20.80 -11.28
CA GLY A 230 -8.92 -21.51 -12.42
C GLY A 230 -7.81 -20.72 -13.10
N GLY A 231 -6.96 -20.05 -12.30
CA GLY A 231 -5.83 -19.29 -12.79
C GLY A 231 -6.25 -18.01 -13.53
N GLN A 232 -7.28 -17.31 -13.06
CA GLN A 232 -7.59 -15.98 -13.58
C GLN A 232 -6.54 -14.95 -13.13
N PHE A 233 -6.02 -15.13 -11.92
CA PHE A 233 -4.98 -14.31 -11.35
C PHE A 233 -3.70 -15.11 -11.15
N ASP A 234 -2.57 -14.51 -11.50
CA ASP A 234 -1.25 -14.97 -11.06
C ASP A 234 -0.76 -14.09 -9.91
N ILE A 235 0.11 -14.63 -9.08
CA ILE A 235 0.61 -13.96 -7.87
C ILE A 235 2.12 -13.84 -8.01
N PHE A 236 2.67 -12.69 -7.61
CA PHE A 236 4.10 -12.43 -7.57
C PHE A 236 4.45 -11.61 -6.32
N ILE A 237 5.64 -11.87 -5.77
CA ILE A 237 6.26 -11.07 -4.72
C ILE A 237 7.45 -10.33 -5.37
N LEU A 238 7.26 -9.06 -5.69
CA LEU A 238 8.28 -8.21 -6.27
C LEU A 238 9.14 -7.62 -5.13
N HIS A 239 10.26 -8.28 -4.88
CA HIS A 239 11.11 -8.06 -3.70
C HIS A 239 12.29 -7.13 -4.00
N GLN A 240 12.42 -6.07 -3.20
CA GLN A 240 13.53 -5.13 -3.30
C GLN A 240 14.79 -5.65 -2.59
N VAL A 241 15.86 -5.83 -3.35
CA VAL A 241 17.21 -6.07 -2.83
C VAL A 241 17.91 -4.74 -2.56
N LYS A 242 18.38 -4.54 -1.33
CA LYS A 242 18.92 -3.26 -0.82
C LYS A 242 20.43 -3.28 -0.58
N ASP A 243 21.05 -4.45 -0.55
CA ASP A 243 22.48 -4.59 -0.22
C ASP A 243 23.45 -4.35 -1.39
N GLY A 244 22.90 -4.00 -2.56
CA GLY A 244 23.68 -3.71 -3.77
C GLY A 244 24.18 -4.95 -4.52
N ALA A 245 23.71 -6.14 -4.17
CA ALA A 245 24.02 -7.36 -4.90
C ALA A 245 23.67 -7.22 -6.40
N ALA A 246 24.53 -7.77 -7.25
CA ALA A 246 24.40 -7.70 -8.71
C ALA A 246 23.37 -8.70 -9.27
N ILE A 247 22.15 -8.71 -8.71
CA ILE A 247 21.06 -9.65 -9.04
C ILE A 247 20.64 -9.64 -10.52
N PHE A 248 21.03 -8.61 -11.27
CA PHE A 248 20.72 -8.47 -12.70
C PHE A 248 21.85 -8.95 -13.62
N ALA A 249 23.00 -9.35 -13.06
CA ALA A 249 24.19 -9.75 -13.82
C ALA A 249 24.74 -11.13 -13.41
N ASP A 250 24.29 -11.71 -12.31
CA ASP A 250 24.76 -12.97 -11.77
C ASP A 250 23.58 -13.83 -11.29
N ASP A 251 23.35 -14.94 -12.01
CA ASP A 251 22.23 -15.86 -11.76
C ASP A 251 22.37 -16.59 -10.41
N GLU A 252 23.60 -16.90 -9.96
CA GLU A 252 23.82 -17.56 -8.68
C GLU A 252 23.48 -16.63 -7.51
N ILE A 253 23.89 -15.36 -7.62
CA ILE A 253 23.48 -14.32 -6.67
C ILE A 253 21.97 -14.14 -6.67
N TRP A 254 21.34 -14.08 -7.85
CA TRP A 254 19.89 -13.97 -7.97
C TRP A 254 19.17 -15.14 -7.29
N THR A 255 19.54 -16.38 -7.59
CA THR A 255 18.90 -17.58 -7.03
C THR A 255 19.03 -17.64 -5.51
N ASN A 256 20.22 -17.37 -4.98
CA ASN A 256 20.43 -17.35 -3.54
C ASN A 256 19.58 -16.25 -2.88
N LYS A 257 19.50 -15.05 -3.47
CA LYS A 257 18.68 -13.96 -2.96
C LYS A 257 17.19 -14.26 -3.02
N ALA A 258 16.70 -14.88 -4.10
CA ALA A 258 15.29 -15.20 -4.26
C ALA A 258 14.82 -16.21 -3.22
N ARG A 259 15.64 -17.25 -2.97
CA ARG A 259 15.39 -18.25 -1.93
C ARG A 259 15.37 -17.65 -0.52
N ASP A 260 16.27 -16.71 -0.24
CA ASP A 260 16.40 -16.13 1.10
C ASP A 260 15.41 -14.96 1.34
N ALA A 261 14.72 -14.47 0.30
CA ALA A 261 13.83 -13.32 0.38
C ALA A 261 12.47 -13.61 1.04
N VAL A 262 11.99 -14.85 0.98
CA VAL A 262 10.64 -15.24 1.40
C VAL A 262 10.63 -16.60 2.11
N PRO A 263 9.57 -16.93 2.87
CA PRO A 263 9.37 -18.29 3.37
C PRO A 263 9.38 -19.33 2.23
N ALA A 264 9.91 -20.53 2.52
CA ALA A 264 10.14 -21.56 1.51
C ALA A 264 8.90 -21.92 0.66
N GLU A 265 7.69 -21.83 1.21
CA GLU A 265 6.46 -22.14 0.48
C GLU A 265 6.15 -21.11 -0.64
N PHE A 266 6.78 -19.94 -0.61
CA PHE A 266 6.59 -18.85 -1.56
C PHE A 266 7.79 -18.59 -2.48
N GLU A 267 8.88 -19.37 -2.38
CA GLU A 267 10.12 -19.18 -3.17
C GLU A 267 9.83 -19.01 -4.67
N GLY A 268 8.91 -19.81 -5.22
CA GLY A 268 8.54 -19.77 -6.63
C GLY A 268 7.73 -18.55 -7.09
N PHE A 269 7.34 -17.64 -6.19
CA PHE A 269 6.58 -16.44 -6.52
C PHE A 269 7.45 -15.18 -6.59
N VAL A 270 8.74 -15.29 -6.26
CA VAL A 270 9.60 -14.12 -6.07
C VAL A 270 10.17 -13.63 -7.38
N GLU A 271 10.09 -12.32 -7.60
CA GLU A 271 10.93 -11.61 -8.54
C GLU A 271 11.73 -10.52 -7.84
N LEU A 272 13.02 -10.48 -8.11
CA LEU A 272 13.93 -9.53 -7.49
C LEU A 272 14.08 -8.27 -8.34
N TRP A 273 14.20 -7.13 -7.67
CA TRP A 273 14.62 -5.88 -8.27
C TRP A 273 15.53 -5.10 -7.31
N SER A 274 16.27 -4.11 -7.83
CA SER A 274 17.09 -3.22 -6.99
C SER A 274 17.03 -1.77 -7.48
N GLU A 275 17.33 -0.81 -6.60
CA GLU A 275 17.38 0.61 -7.01
C GLU A 275 18.49 0.86 -8.04
N ILE A 276 19.62 0.15 -7.93
CA ILE A 276 20.73 0.26 -8.90
C ILE A 276 20.24 -0.12 -10.29
N GLN A 277 19.49 -1.22 -10.39
CA GLN A 277 18.87 -1.65 -11.63
C GLN A 277 17.89 -0.59 -12.17
N MET A 278 17.02 -0.03 -11.32
CA MET A 278 16.08 1.00 -11.73
C MET A 278 16.77 2.29 -12.22
N ARG A 279 17.90 2.67 -11.61
CA ARG A 279 18.72 3.82 -12.07
C ARG A 279 19.35 3.55 -13.42
N ALA A 280 19.81 2.32 -13.66
CA ALA A 280 20.36 1.93 -14.95
C ALA A 280 19.29 1.91 -16.06
N LEU A 281 18.07 1.48 -15.74
CA LEU A 281 16.94 1.43 -16.68
C LEU A 281 16.36 2.82 -16.99
N TYR A 282 16.32 3.71 -16.02
CA TYR A 282 15.73 5.05 -16.16
C TYR A 282 16.76 6.14 -15.84
N PRO A 283 17.75 6.34 -16.73
CA PRO A 283 18.78 7.37 -16.56
C PRO A 283 18.18 8.78 -16.68
N GLY A 284 18.81 9.77 -16.04
CA GLY A 284 18.36 11.17 -16.10
C GLY A 284 17.25 11.54 -15.10
N LEU A 285 16.93 10.64 -14.18
CA LEU A 285 16.01 10.83 -13.04
C LEU A 285 16.75 10.93 -11.69
N ASP A 286 18.07 11.07 -11.74
CA ASP A 286 18.99 10.83 -10.64
C ASP A 286 19.01 11.93 -9.56
N VAL A 287 18.66 13.19 -9.91
CA VAL A 287 18.59 14.32 -8.97
C VAL A 287 17.54 15.34 -9.41
N VAL A 288 16.63 15.71 -8.50
CA VAL A 288 15.77 16.90 -8.63
C VAL A 288 16.05 17.79 -7.44
N ASP A 289 16.40 19.04 -7.68
CA ASP A 289 16.77 20.04 -6.67
C ASP A 289 15.57 20.56 -5.82
N ASP A 290 14.49 19.78 -5.65
CA ASP A 290 13.31 20.24 -4.88
C ASP A 290 13.43 19.95 -3.36
N TRP A 291 12.90 20.91 -2.60
CA TRP A 291 13.13 21.32 -1.22
C TRP A 291 12.68 20.33 -0.13
N HIS A 292 11.78 19.39 -0.42
CA HIS A 292 11.13 18.57 0.61
C HIS A 292 11.78 17.21 0.89
N ARG A 293 12.47 16.62 -0.09
CA ARG A 293 13.44 15.51 0.11
C ARG A 293 14.47 15.52 -1.02
N ALA A 294 15.72 15.84 -0.68
CA ALA A 294 16.84 15.38 -1.50
C ALA A 294 16.80 13.84 -1.54
N GLY A 295 16.72 13.25 -2.73
CA GLY A 295 16.65 11.80 -2.89
C GLY A 295 16.45 11.35 -4.33
N HIS A 296 16.89 10.13 -4.62
CA HIS A 296 16.81 9.54 -5.94
C HIS A 296 15.35 9.20 -6.30
N ILE A 297 14.89 9.60 -7.49
CA ILE A 297 13.54 9.25 -8.00
C ILE A 297 13.35 7.74 -8.04
N ASN A 298 14.39 7.00 -8.42
CA ASN A 298 14.35 5.55 -8.57
C ASN A 298 14.22 4.78 -7.23
N GLY A 299 14.10 5.48 -6.10
CA GLY A 299 13.88 4.87 -4.79
C GLY A 299 12.40 4.65 -4.46
N VAL A 300 12.16 3.86 -3.41
CA VAL A 300 10.82 3.42 -2.97
C VAL A 300 9.87 4.53 -2.48
N HIS A 301 10.35 5.75 -2.31
CA HIS A 301 9.51 6.87 -1.85
C HIS A 301 8.94 7.71 -2.99
N ARG A 302 9.60 7.74 -4.16
CA ARG A 302 9.17 8.57 -5.30
C ARG A 302 8.77 7.71 -6.50
N GLY A 303 9.55 6.69 -6.82
CA GLY A 303 9.36 5.82 -7.97
C GLY A 303 9.00 4.38 -7.62
N ASN A 304 8.19 4.14 -6.58
CA ASN A 304 7.85 2.78 -6.12
C ASN A 304 7.12 1.90 -7.17
N LEU A 305 6.56 2.51 -8.22
CA LEU A 305 5.94 1.81 -9.35
C LEU A 305 6.92 1.53 -10.50
N ALA A 306 8.13 2.09 -10.48
CA ALA A 306 9.15 1.86 -11.51
C ALA A 306 9.53 0.36 -11.67
N PRO A 307 9.63 -0.43 -10.58
CA PRO A 307 9.83 -1.88 -10.67
C PRO A 307 8.66 -2.60 -11.31
N LEU A 308 7.42 -2.19 -11.02
CA LEU A 308 6.22 -2.78 -11.63
C LEU A 308 6.14 -2.48 -13.13
N GLN A 309 6.56 -1.29 -13.56
CA GLN A 309 6.69 -0.96 -14.97
C GLN A 309 7.67 -1.89 -15.67
N TRP A 310 8.85 -2.11 -15.07
CA TRP A 310 9.85 -3.04 -15.59
C TRP A 310 9.31 -4.48 -15.63
N PHE A 311 8.64 -4.94 -14.58
CA PHE A 311 7.96 -6.23 -14.53
C PHE A 311 6.98 -6.39 -15.72
N ALA A 312 6.10 -5.42 -15.97
CA ALA A 312 5.15 -5.49 -17.09
C ALA A 312 5.80 -5.51 -18.50
N THR A 313 7.04 -4.99 -18.65
CA THR A 313 7.78 -5.14 -19.91
C THR A 313 8.23 -6.58 -20.16
N ARG A 314 8.47 -7.34 -19.09
CA ARG A 314 8.98 -8.73 -19.13
C ARG A 314 7.87 -9.77 -19.12
N HIS A 315 6.67 -9.38 -18.71
CA HIS A 315 5.50 -10.25 -18.68
C HIS A 315 4.40 -9.79 -19.66
N PRO A 316 4.60 -9.96 -20.99
CA PRO A 316 3.59 -9.63 -21.99
C PRO A 316 2.34 -10.51 -21.94
N GLU A 317 2.37 -11.62 -21.20
CA GLU A 317 1.26 -12.55 -21.01
C GLU A 317 0.12 -12.02 -20.11
N TYR A 318 0.33 -10.90 -19.39
CA TYR A 318 -0.70 -10.27 -18.56
C TYR A 318 -1.22 -8.98 -19.19
N ASP A 319 -2.54 -8.80 -19.16
CA ASP A 319 -3.19 -7.58 -19.62
C ASP A 319 -3.35 -6.54 -18.50
N PHE A 320 -3.43 -7.02 -17.25
CA PHE A 320 -3.67 -6.20 -16.06
C PHE A 320 -2.75 -6.59 -14.90
N PHE A 321 -2.44 -5.62 -14.05
CA PHE A 321 -1.54 -5.76 -12.92
C PHE A 321 -2.11 -5.05 -11.71
N TYR A 322 -2.27 -5.74 -10.60
CA TYR A 322 -2.48 -5.09 -9.31
C TYR A 322 -1.12 -4.81 -8.67
N ASN A 323 -0.85 -3.55 -8.36
CA ASN A 323 0.16 -3.20 -7.36
C ASN A 323 -0.49 -3.36 -5.98
N TRP A 324 0.05 -4.23 -5.14
CA TRP A 324 -0.54 -4.53 -3.84
C TRP A 324 0.50 -4.43 -2.72
N GLU A 325 0.14 -3.74 -1.63
CA GLU A 325 1.03 -3.56 -0.48
C GLU A 325 0.89 -4.72 0.51
N MET A 326 2.02 -5.13 1.11
CA MET A 326 2.07 -6.24 2.06
C MET A 326 1.34 -5.96 3.37
N ASP A 327 1.07 -4.69 3.69
CA ASP A 327 0.32 -4.24 4.87
C ASP A 327 -1.16 -3.94 4.57
N VAL A 328 -1.69 -4.45 3.45
CA VAL A 328 -3.14 -4.47 3.20
C VAL A 328 -3.74 -5.77 3.73
N ARG A 329 -4.91 -5.68 4.36
CA ARG A 329 -5.73 -6.83 4.75
C ARG A 329 -7.15 -6.66 4.27
N TYR A 330 -7.81 -7.78 4.02
CA TYR A 330 -9.23 -7.81 3.72
C TYR A 330 -9.94 -8.86 4.59
N ILE A 331 -10.83 -8.37 5.46
CA ILE A 331 -11.85 -9.23 6.08
C ILE A 331 -12.91 -9.40 5.00
N GLY A 332 -12.95 -10.55 4.34
CA GLY A 332 -13.77 -10.78 3.16
C GLY A 332 -13.13 -11.81 2.24
N ASN A 333 -13.65 -11.94 1.02
CA ASN A 333 -13.03 -12.73 -0.04
C ASN A 333 -12.35 -11.82 -1.08
N TYR A 334 -11.03 -11.97 -1.28
CA TYR A 334 -10.25 -11.17 -2.22
C TYR A 334 -10.79 -11.24 -3.65
N TYR A 335 -11.25 -12.41 -4.10
CA TYR A 335 -11.83 -12.52 -5.44
C TYR A 335 -13.11 -11.69 -5.58
N GLU A 336 -13.97 -11.69 -4.56
CA GLU A 336 -15.14 -10.82 -4.53
C GLU A 336 -14.73 -9.34 -4.61
N LEU A 337 -13.79 -8.90 -3.77
CA LEU A 337 -13.34 -7.51 -3.75
C LEU A 337 -12.85 -7.04 -5.13
N LEU A 338 -11.92 -7.80 -5.73
CA LEU A 338 -11.29 -7.42 -6.98
C LEU A 338 -12.25 -7.57 -8.17
N ASN A 339 -13.00 -8.67 -8.25
CA ASN A 339 -13.95 -8.87 -9.34
C ASN A 339 -15.08 -7.83 -9.32
N LYS A 340 -15.61 -7.48 -8.14
CA LYS A 340 -16.66 -6.44 -8.03
C LYS A 340 -16.11 -5.05 -8.33
N ALA A 341 -14.87 -4.76 -7.96
CA ALA A 341 -14.17 -3.54 -8.35
C ALA A 341 -14.05 -3.45 -9.89
N GLU A 342 -13.66 -4.53 -10.57
CA GLU A 342 -13.57 -4.60 -12.04
C GLU A 342 -14.95 -4.47 -12.71
N VAL A 343 -15.97 -5.17 -12.19
CA VAL A 343 -17.37 -5.05 -12.66
C VAL A 343 -17.87 -3.61 -12.53
N PHE A 344 -17.65 -2.97 -11.37
CA PHE A 344 -18.03 -1.58 -11.16
C PHE A 344 -17.32 -0.64 -12.15
N ALA A 345 -16.02 -0.84 -12.36
CA ALA A 345 -15.23 -0.05 -13.28
C ALA A 345 -15.70 -0.22 -14.74
N ARG A 346 -16.04 -1.44 -15.17
CA ARG A 346 -16.67 -1.70 -16.48
C ARG A 346 -18.01 -0.99 -16.62
N GLY A 347 -18.78 -0.86 -15.55
CA GLY A 347 -20.06 -0.15 -15.53
C GLY A 347 -19.95 1.37 -15.71
N GLN A 348 -18.76 1.97 -15.54
CA GLN A 348 -18.55 3.40 -15.75
C GLN A 348 -18.28 3.72 -17.23
N PRO A 349 -18.74 4.86 -17.77
CA PRO A 349 -18.36 5.30 -19.11
C PRO A 349 -16.90 5.77 -19.17
N ARG A 350 -16.41 6.08 -20.37
CA ARG A 350 -15.18 6.87 -20.57
C ARG A 350 -15.56 8.35 -20.65
N GLY A 351 -14.76 9.22 -20.01
CA GLY A 351 -14.87 10.67 -20.16
C GLY A 351 -15.12 11.42 -18.84
N GLU A 352 -15.56 12.67 -18.98
CA GLU A 352 -15.63 13.64 -17.89
C GLU A 352 -16.49 13.19 -16.71
N MET A 353 -17.62 12.51 -16.96
CA MET A 353 -18.48 11.98 -15.90
C MET A 353 -17.71 11.06 -14.94
N THR A 354 -16.93 10.12 -15.50
CA THR A 354 -16.15 9.17 -14.70
C THR A 354 -15.02 9.86 -13.95
N TRP A 355 -14.37 10.85 -14.57
CA TRP A 355 -13.40 11.69 -13.88
C TRP A 355 -14.03 12.47 -12.73
N ASN A 356 -15.21 13.06 -12.91
CA ASN A 356 -15.89 13.83 -11.87
C ASN A 356 -16.38 12.94 -10.72
N ASN A 357 -16.95 11.77 -11.04
CA ASN A 357 -17.34 10.77 -10.05
C ASN A 357 -16.14 10.22 -9.27
N SER A 358 -14.96 10.11 -9.93
CA SER A 358 -13.77 9.54 -9.30
C SER A 358 -12.99 10.54 -8.45
N GLN A 359 -13.26 11.85 -8.56
CA GLN A 359 -12.51 12.90 -7.86
C GLN A 359 -12.85 13.05 -6.37
N HIS A 360 -13.96 12.47 -5.92
CA HIS A 360 -14.52 12.70 -4.60
C HIS A 360 -14.82 11.38 -3.88
N TRP A 361 -14.69 11.40 -2.55
CA TRP A 361 -15.22 10.36 -1.69
C TRP A 361 -16.74 10.30 -1.81
N ILE A 362 -17.29 9.09 -1.94
CA ILE A 362 -18.72 8.86 -1.90
C ILE A 362 -19.11 8.64 -0.44
N ILE A 363 -19.87 9.56 0.16
CA ILE A 363 -20.35 9.41 1.53
C ILE A 363 -21.73 8.80 1.54
N GLU A 364 -21.94 7.75 2.33
CA GLU A 364 -23.21 7.03 2.36
C GLU A 364 -24.36 7.98 2.72
N GLY A 365 -25.42 8.01 1.90
CA GLY A 365 -26.59 8.88 2.12
C GLY A 365 -26.43 10.32 1.62
N THR A 366 -25.30 10.65 0.99
CA THR A 366 -25.10 11.91 0.23
C THR A 366 -25.21 11.66 -1.28
N GLN A 367 -25.30 12.72 -2.08
CA GLN A 367 -25.52 12.61 -3.54
C GLN A 367 -24.31 13.11 -4.35
N ASN A 368 -23.15 12.50 -4.14
CA ASN A 368 -21.90 12.87 -4.82
C ASN A 368 -21.49 11.91 -5.95
N TRP A 369 -22.39 10.99 -6.33
CA TRP A 369 -22.20 10.11 -7.49
C TRP A 369 -23.36 10.28 -8.48
N SER A 370 -23.00 10.46 -9.75
CA SER A 370 -23.98 10.53 -10.85
C SER A 370 -24.03 9.21 -11.61
N PRO A 371 -25.20 8.56 -11.75
CA PRO A 371 -25.31 7.35 -12.55
C PRO A 371 -25.05 7.63 -14.04
N PRO A 372 -24.52 6.64 -14.78
CA PRO A 372 -24.45 6.73 -16.24
C PRO A 372 -25.82 7.00 -16.85
N SER A 373 -25.87 7.84 -17.88
CA SER A 373 -27.12 8.16 -18.60
C SER A 373 -27.72 6.91 -19.26
N THR A 374 -29.04 6.91 -19.47
CA THR A 374 -29.75 5.83 -20.18
C THR A 374 -29.46 5.75 -21.68
N THR A 375 -28.77 6.75 -22.23
CA THR A 375 -28.20 6.71 -23.59
C THR A 375 -26.89 5.90 -23.60
N PRO A 376 -26.60 5.12 -24.66
CA PRO A 376 -25.33 4.40 -24.78
C PRO A 376 -24.16 5.39 -24.62
N SER A 377 -23.40 5.24 -23.54
CA SER A 377 -22.20 6.03 -23.30
C SER A 377 -20.97 5.20 -23.64
N ILE A 378 -20.06 5.80 -24.41
CA ILE A 378 -18.81 5.18 -24.85
C ILE A 378 -18.02 4.72 -23.61
N GLY A 379 -17.42 3.54 -23.64
CA GLY A 379 -16.62 3.01 -22.53
C GLY A 379 -17.37 2.14 -21.52
N ILE A 380 -18.71 2.06 -21.56
CA ILE A 380 -19.44 1.05 -20.76
C ILE A 380 -19.13 -0.35 -21.30
N GLY A 381 -18.81 -1.27 -20.40
CA GLY A 381 -18.41 -2.64 -20.71
C GLY A 381 -16.92 -2.79 -21.01
N GLU A 382 -16.22 -1.69 -21.32
CA GLU A 382 -14.76 -1.68 -21.51
C GLU A 382 -14.04 -1.71 -20.16
N GLU A 383 -12.92 -2.44 -20.10
CA GLU A 383 -12.04 -2.48 -18.93
C GLU A 383 -11.44 -1.10 -18.63
N ALA A 384 -11.20 -0.79 -17.35
CA ALA A 384 -10.51 0.43 -16.96
C ALA A 384 -8.98 0.23 -16.98
N ASP A 385 -8.26 1.25 -17.45
CA ASP A 385 -6.80 1.30 -17.44
C ASP A 385 -6.22 1.54 -16.05
N LEU A 386 -6.96 2.25 -15.19
CA LEU A 386 -6.65 2.45 -13.79
C LEU A 386 -7.90 2.18 -12.94
N ILE A 387 -7.76 1.29 -11.96
CA ILE A 387 -8.74 1.11 -10.88
C ILE A 387 -8.03 1.49 -9.58
N ALA A 388 -8.47 2.57 -8.96
CA ALA A 388 -7.98 3.06 -7.67
C ALA A 388 -8.99 2.75 -6.56
N PHE A 389 -8.48 2.65 -5.32
CA PHE A 389 -9.30 2.46 -4.12
C PHE A 389 -9.43 3.75 -3.27
N ASP A 390 -8.77 4.83 -3.70
CA ASP A 390 -8.96 6.20 -3.19
C ASP A 390 -9.41 7.12 -4.36
N PRO A 391 -9.99 8.30 -4.06
CA PRO A 391 -10.34 9.28 -5.08
C PRO A 391 -9.15 9.72 -5.94
N ILE A 392 -9.44 9.98 -7.22
CA ILE A 392 -8.52 10.46 -8.23
C ILE A 392 -8.65 11.99 -8.36
N PHE A 393 -8.02 12.74 -7.44
CA PHE A 393 -8.17 14.19 -7.28
C PHE A 393 -7.23 15.00 -8.19
N ASP A 394 -7.49 16.31 -8.30
CA ASP A 394 -6.53 17.28 -8.87
C ASP A 394 -5.59 17.76 -7.76
N PRO A 395 -4.28 17.45 -7.83
CA PRO A 395 -3.36 17.87 -6.78
C PRO A 395 -3.04 19.38 -6.85
N ILE A 396 -3.32 20.08 -7.95
CA ILE A 396 -2.97 21.50 -8.10
C ILE A 396 -3.82 22.36 -7.14
N ASN A 397 -3.15 23.17 -6.33
CA ASN A 397 -3.69 23.99 -5.24
C ASN A 397 -4.40 23.20 -4.13
N SER A 398 -4.24 21.88 -4.07
CA SER A 398 -4.86 21.04 -3.05
C SER A 398 -4.15 21.16 -1.69
N GLY A 399 -2.90 21.61 -1.67
CA GLY A 399 -2.07 21.58 -0.47
C GLY A 399 -1.47 20.21 -0.16
N TRP A 400 -1.63 19.24 -1.07
CA TRP A 400 -1.02 17.92 -0.95
C TRP A 400 0.51 18.01 -0.89
N TYR A 401 1.12 17.19 -0.03
CA TYR A 401 2.55 17.25 0.23
C TYR A 401 3.41 17.02 -1.02
N PHE A 402 2.97 16.17 -1.95
CA PHE A 402 3.68 15.87 -3.20
C PHE A 402 3.13 16.63 -4.41
N GLU A 403 2.34 17.68 -4.19
CA GLU A 403 1.76 18.51 -5.27
C GLU A 403 2.84 18.92 -6.29
N ASP A 404 3.99 19.38 -5.83
CA ASP A 404 5.05 19.90 -6.72
C ASP A 404 6.07 18.85 -7.19
N ASP A 405 5.88 17.57 -6.85
CA ASP A 405 6.77 16.47 -7.26
C ASP A 405 6.51 16.07 -8.73
N ILE A 406 6.99 16.93 -9.63
CA ILE A 406 6.94 16.78 -11.09
C ILE A 406 8.29 17.12 -11.71
N VAL A 407 8.73 16.28 -12.64
CA VAL A 407 10.12 16.27 -13.13
C VAL A 407 10.15 16.27 -14.64
N ASN A 408 10.86 17.25 -15.21
CA ASN A 408 11.15 17.36 -16.65
C ASN A 408 9.92 17.43 -17.58
N TYR A 409 8.76 17.87 -17.06
CA TYR A 409 7.60 18.22 -17.88
C TYR A 409 7.68 19.69 -18.34
N PRO A 410 7.32 20.02 -19.61
CA PRO A 410 7.44 21.38 -20.14
C PRO A 410 6.71 22.46 -19.33
N SER A 411 5.54 22.12 -18.80
CA SER A 411 4.71 23.04 -18.00
C SER A 411 5.03 22.98 -16.50
N ALA A 412 6.03 22.20 -16.07
CA ALA A 412 6.42 22.01 -14.68
C ALA A 412 5.19 21.86 -13.75
N ARG A 413 5.09 22.68 -12.70
CA ARG A 413 3.99 22.66 -11.71
C ARG A 413 2.61 22.98 -12.28
N SER A 414 2.52 23.59 -13.45
CA SER A 414 1.23 23.84 -14.12
C SER A 414 0.82 22.73 -15.10
N THR A 415 1.54 21.60 -15.13
CA THR A 415 1.16 20.43 -15.93
C THR A 415 -0.15 19.85 -15.37
N PRO A 416 -1.22 19.73 -16.17
CA PRO A 416 -2.45 19.07 -15.73
C PRO A 416 -2.18 17.63 -15.31
N ARG A 417 -2.66 17.26 -14.12
CA ARG A 417 -2.31 15.99 -13.46
C ARG A 417 -3.43 15.53 -12.55
N ARG A 418 -3.35 14.27 -12.13
CA ARG A 418 -4.27 13.63 -11.21
C ARG A 418 -3.49 12.79 -10.21
N ALA A 419 -4.03 12.61 -9.01
CA ALA A 419 -3.40 11.81 -7.97
C ALA A 419 -4.42 10.92 -7.27
N SER A 420 -3.96 9.74 -6.84
CA SER A 420 -4.70 8.86 -5.94
C SER A 420 -3.71 8.40 -4.89
N ILE A 421 -3.96 8.78 -3.63
CA ILE A 421 -3.09 8.39 -2.52
C ILE A 421 -3.23 6.88 -2.30
N ILE A 422 -2.16 6.26 -1.79
CA ILE A 422 -1.97 4.81 -1.74
C ILE A 422 -1.79 4.22 -3.14
N THR A 423 -0.73 3.42 -3.29
CA THR A 423 -0.41 2.82 -4.59
C THR A 423 -1.12 1.49 -4.86
N ASN A 424 -2.05 1.09 -3.99
CA ASN A 424 -2.91 -0.08 -4.21
C ASN A 424 -3.87 0.22 -5.37
N ALA A 425 -3.62 -0.38 -6.53
CA ALA A 425 -4.38 -0.11 -7.74
C ALA A 425 -4.25 -1.24 -8.76
N ARG A 426 -5.26 -1.40 -9.62
CA ARG A 426 -5.12 -2.16 -10.88
C ARG A 426 -4.68 -1.23 -12.00
N LEU A 427 -3.68 -1.61 -12.75
CA LEU A 427 -3.17 -0.91 -13.91
C LEU A 427 -3.21 -1.81 -15.14
N SER A 428 -3.63 -1.28 -16.29
CA SER A 428 -3.50 -1.98 -17.57
C SER A 428 -2.04 -2.01 -18.02
N ARG A 429 -1.67 -3.04 -18.79
CA ARG A 429 -0.35 -3.11 -19.41
C ARG A 429 -0.03 -1.88 -20.26
N PRO A 430 -0.93 -1.37 -21.13
CA PRO A 430 -0.69 -0.14 -21.88
C PRO A 430 -0.39 1.07 -20.99
N LEU A 431 -1.07 1.21 -19.84
CA LEU A 431 -0.78 2.28 -18.88
C LEU A 431 0.63 2.11 -18.29
N LEU A 432 1.00 0.92 -17.82
CA LEU A 432 2.34 0.66 -17.28
C LEU A 432 3.45 0.90 -18.30
N LEU A 433 3.24 0.51 -19.56
CA LEU A 433 4.19 0.79 -20.64
C LEU A 433 4.27 2.28 -20.98
N ALA A 434 3.17 3.02 -20.83
CA ALA A 434 3.20 4.48 -20.95
C ALA A 434 4.03 5.10 -19.81
N LEU A 435 3.87 4.64 -18.56
CA LEU A 435 4.70 5.09 -17.45
C LEU A 435 6.19 4.77 -17.69
N HIS A 436 6.49 3.55 -18.16
CA HIS A 436 7.83 3.12 -18.52
C HIS A 436 8.46 4.04 -19.58
N ALA A 437 7.69 4.39 -20.61
CA ALA A 437 8.14 5.29 -21.67
C ALA A 437 8.41 6.72 -21.15
N GLU A 438 7.56 7.25 -20.27
CA GLU A 438 7.77 8.56 -19.64
C GLU A 438 9.06 8.58 -18.80
N ASN A 439 9.25 7.57 -17.95
CA ASN A 439 10.48 7.42 -17.16
C ASN A 439 11.73 7.29 -18.06
N SER A 440 11.65 6.55 -19.17
CA SER A 440 12.74 6.40 -20.14
C SER A 440 13.09 7.69 -20.86
N LEU A 441 12.15 8.64 -20.93
CA LEU A 441 12.36 10.00 -21.45
C LEU A 441 12.85 10.96 -20.36
N GLY A 442 13.17 10.47 -19.17
CA GLY A 442 13.58 11.28 -18.03
C GLY A 442 12.44 12.12 -17.44
N ARG A 443 11.17 11.77 -17.70
CA ARG A 443 10.00 12.44 -17.13
C ARG A 443 9.38 11.61 -16.02
N HIS A 444 9.08 12.26 -14.90
CA HIS A 444 8.50 11.58 -13.74
C HIS A 444 7.52 12.47 -12.98
N ILE A 445 6.57 11.82 -12.33
CA ILE A 445 5.65 12.42 -11.35
C ILE A 445 5.66 11.46 -10.16
N HIS A 446 5.50 11.97 -8.94
CA HIS A 446 5.38 11.16 -7.73
C HIS A 446 4.50 9.91 -7.92
N CYS A 447 4.91 8.77 -7.35
CA CYS A 447 4.28 7.48 -7.61
C CYS A 447 2.75 7.40 -7.44
N GLU A 448 2.18 8.06 -6.43
CA GLU A 448 0.73 8.13 -6.21
C GLU A 448 0.00 8.99 -7.27
N ALA A 449 0.71 9.91 -7.90
CA ALA A 449 0.18 10.75 -8.98
C ALA A 449 0.47 10.21 -10.38
N PHE A 450 1.49 9.37 -10.55
CA PHE A 450 1.99 9.03 -11.88
C PHE A 450 0.97 8.23 -12.73
N PRO A 451 0.37 7.13 -12.25
CA PRO A 451 -0.63 6.38 -13.03
C PRO A 451 -1.84 7.22 -13.42
N ALA A 452 -2.41 7.94 -12.44
CA ALA A 452 -3.59 8.75 -12.65
C ALA A 452 -3.33 9.90 -13.63
N SER A 453 -2.17 10.54 -13.52
CA SER A 453 -1.76 11.63 -14.42
C SER A 453 -1.55 11.16 -15.86
N ILE A 454 -0.90 10.01 -16.06
CA ILE A 454 -0.69 9.47 -17.41
C ILE A 454 -1.98 8.93 -18.00
N ALA A 455 -2.85 8.32 -17.19
CA ALA A 455 -4.19 7.95 -17.63
C ALA A 455 -4.98 9.18 -18.08
N TYR A 456 -4.93 10.28 -17.32
CA TYR A 456 -5.57 11.54 -17.66
C TYR A 456 -5.02 12.14 -18.96
N ALA A 457 -3.70 12.28 -19.08
CA ALA A 457 -3.02 12.86 -20.24
C ALA A 457 -3.23 12.07 -21.55
N ARG A 458 -3.49 10.75 -21.44
CA ARG A 458 -3.72 9.86 -22.59
C ARG A 458 -5.19 9.54 -22.83
N HIS A 459 -6.11 10.18 -22.12
CA HIS A 459 -7.56 9.94 -22.20
C HIS A 459 -7.95 8.46 -21.95
N LEU A 460 -7.19 7.79 -21.10
CA LEU A 460 -7.45 6.42 -20.66
C LEU A 460 -8.57 6.39 -19.62
N LYS A 461 -9.19 5.22 -19.42
CA LYS A 461 -10.30 5.07 -18.48
C LYS A 461 -9.75 4.82 -17.07
N ALA A 462 -9.93 5.79 -16.17
CA ALA A 462 -9.53 5.68 -14.77
C ALA A 462 -10.77 5.78 -13.86
N VAL A 463 -10.87 4.87 -12.88
CA VAL A 463 -12.03 4.76 -11.99
C VAL A 463 -11.56 4.63 -10.54
N TYR A 464 -12.14 5.44 -9.65
CA TYR A 464 -12.12 5.18 -8.21
C TYR A 464 -13.29 4.25 -7.84
N VAL A 465 -12.99 3.16 -7.13
CA VAL A 465 -13.99 2.20 -6.64
C VAL A 465 -14.38 2.54 -5.20
N PRO A 466 -15.64 2.94 -4.93
CA PRO A 466 -16.09 3.34 -3.61
C PRO A 466 -16.39 2.13 -2.72
N HIS A 467 -15.36 1.41 -2.33
CA HIS A 467 -15.48 0.31 -1.39
C HIS A 467 -15.88 0.83 0.01
N PRO A 468 -16.57 0.03 0.84
CA PRO A 468 -16.92 0.42 2.20
C PRO A 468 -15.70 0.77 3.04
N VAL A 469 -15.75 1.93 3.69
CA VAL A 469 -14.77 2.41 4.68
C VAL A 469 -15.52 2.86 5.94
N PHE A 470 -15.16 2.19 7.03
CA PHE A 470 -15.71 2.40 8.37
C PHE A 470 -14.86 3.41 9.13
N TYR A 471 -15.51 4.10 10.07
CA TYR A 471 -14.91 5.09 10.96
C TYR A 471 -15.00 4.62 12.41
N GLU A 472 -14.04 5.05 13.22
CA GLU A 472 -13.93 4.75 14.64
C GLU A 472 -15.10 5.33 15.46
N HIS A 473 -15.67 6.44 14.99
CA HIS A 473 -16.77 7.13 15.65
C HIS A 473 -17.91 7.37 14.67
N ASP A 474 -19.11 7.53 15.24
CA ASP A 474 -20.24 8.04 14.49
C ASP A 474 -19.99 9.52 14.18
N VAL A 475 -19.99 9.87 12.90
CA VAL A 475 -19.73 11.22 12.38
C VAL A 475 -20.91 11.62 11.53
N ASP A 476 -21.36 12.88 11.65
CA ASP A 476 -22.40 13.39 10.76
C ASP A 476 -21.94 13.31 9.30
N ARG A 477 -22.75 12.66 8.47
CA ARG A 477 -22.40 12.35 7.07
C ARG A 477 -22.20 13.61 6.24
N ARG A 478 -22.96 14.68 6.48
CA ARG A 478 -22.82 15.93 5.72
C ARG A 478 -21.59 16.72 6.17
N GLU A 479 -21.29 16.69 7.46
CA GLU A 479 -20.07 17.27 8.00
C GLU A 479 -18.84 16.53 7.45
N LEU A 480 -18.85 15.19 7.46
CA LEU A 480 -17.78 14.38 6.89
C LEU A 480 -17.59 14.71 5.40
N ASP A 481 -18.68 14.73 4.64
CA ASP A 481 -18.68 15.05 3.22
C ASP A 481 -18.04 16.41 2.93
N THR A 482 -18.46 17.44 3.66
CA THR A 482 -17.92 18.79 3.52
C THR A 482 -16.42 18.84 3.82
N LYS A 483 -15.94 18.02 4.76
CA LYS A 483 -14.53 17.98 5.17
C LYS A 483 -13.65 17.23 4.17
N VAL A 484 -14.02 15.99 3.84
CA VAL A 484 -13.14 15.11 3.04
C VAL A 484 -13.19 15.39 1.54
N ASN A 485 -14.24 16.08 1.06
CA ASN A 485 -14.38 16.50 -0.33
C ASN A 485 -14.06 17.99 -0.55
N ASP A 486 -13.55 18.70 0.45
CA ASP A 486 -12.98 20.03 0.26
C ASP A 486 -11.69 19.95 -0.59
N GLN A 487 -11.48 20.89 -1.51
CA GLN A 487 -10.28 20.90 -2.35
C GLN A 487 -8.98 20.94 -1.53
N ARG A 488 -8.98 21.57 -0.35
CA ARG A 488 -7.84 21.66 0.58
C ARG A 488 -7.73 20.48 1.52
N PHE A 489 -8.62 19.49 1.45
CA PHE A 489 -8.56 18.28 2.28
C PHE A 489 -7.17 17.62 2.25
N PHE A 490 -6.52 17.58 1.08
CA PHE A 490 -5.21 16.94 0.92
C PHE A 490 -4.05 17.70 1.61
N GLY A 491 -4.28 18.92 2.11
CA GLY A 491 -3.37 19.58 3.06
C GLY A 491 -3.61 19.19 4.53
N HIS A 492 -4.71 18.49 4.83
CA HIS A 492 -5.21 18.14 6.16
C HIS A 492 -5.71 16.70 6.24
N GLU A 493 -5.00 15.78 5.59
CA GLU A 493 -5.30 14.36 5.43
C GLU A 493 -5.52 13.55 6.73
N TRP A 494 -5.24 14.15 7.89
CA TRP A 494 -5.41 13.57 9.22
C TRP A 494 -6.86 13.19 9.56
N ASP A 495 -7.85 13.79 8.89
CA ASP A 495 -9.26 13.44 9.05
C ASP A 495 -9.59 11.99 8.61
N MET A 496 -8.67 11.34 7.90
CA MET A 496 -8.77 9.92 7.54
C MET A 496 -8.11 8.99 8.57
N ASN A 497 -7.44 9.52 9.62
CA ASN A 497 -6.86 8.70 10.67
C ASN A 497 -7.87 7.77 11.39
N PRO A 498 -9.11 8.19 11.72
CA PRO A 498 -10.11 7.30 12.33
C PRO A 498 -10.79 6.37 11.32
N SER A 499 -10.36 6.34 10.05
CA SER A 499 -10.93 5.44 9.04
C SER A 499 -10.23 4.08 9.00
N THR A 500 -10.83 3.13 8.30
CA THR A 500 -10.29 1.77 8.09
C THR A 500 -9.36 1.66 6.89
N TYR A 501 -9.34 2.65 6.00
CA TYR A 501 -8.53 2.61 4.79
C TYR A 501 -8.05 4.00 4.43
N TYR A 502 -6.74 4.21 4.59
CA TYR A 502 -6.01 5.36 4.08
C TYR A 502 -4.50 5.14 4.25
N TYR A 503 -3.60 6.02 3.79
CA TYR A 503 -2.14 5.83 4.03
C TYR A 503 -1.76 5.86 5.52
N ARG A 504 -2.58 6.52 6.34
CA ARG A 504 -2.40 6.67 7.80
C ARG A 504 -3.68 6.47 8.59
N ALA A 505 -4.46 5.47 8.21
CA ALA A 505 -5.64 5.04 8.95
C ALA A 505 -5.25 4.25 10.20
N GLY A 506 -5.31 4.89 11.38
CA GLY A 506 -4.98 4.27 12.66
C GLY A 506 -6.02 3.23 13.09
N PHE A 507 -7.29 3.46 12.74
CA PHE A 507 -8.39 2.58 13.11
C PHE A 507 -8.33 1.22 12.39
N ALA A 508 -7.73 1.14 11.20
CA ALA A 508 -7.52 -0.13 10.47
C ALA A 508 -6.86 -1.20 11.35
N LYS A 509 -5.74 -0.86 12.00
CA LYS A 509 -5.00 -1.77 12.88
C LYS A 509 -5.81 -2.20 14.10
N THR A 510 -6.56 -1.27 14.69
CA THR A 510 -7.45 -1.55 15.83
C THR A 510 -8.53 -2.56 15.46
N VAL A 511 -9.19 -2.37 14.31
CA VAL A 511 -10.22 -3.30 13.82
C VAL A 511 -9.64 -4.68 13.58
N TYR A 512 -8.49 -4.76 12.90
CA TYR A 512 -7.88 -6.04 12.53
C TYR A 512 -7.39 -6.83 13.74
N ARG A 513 -6.67 -6.18 14.67
CA ARG A 513 -6.18 -6.83 15.90
C ARG A 513 -7.32 -7.28 16.79
N GLY A 514 -8.33 -6.44 17.01
CA GLY A 514 -9.49 -6.82 17.82
C GLY A 514 -10.25 -8.02 17.26
N TRP A 515 -10.34 -8.13 15.93
CA TRP A 515 -10.95 -9.27 15.23
C TRP A 515 -10.11 -10.54 15.33
N HIS A 516 -8.78 -10.43 15.32
CA HIS A 516 -7.88 -11.55 15.57
C HIS A 516 -7.94 -12.04 17.02
N GLU A 517 -7.87 -11.12 17.99
CA GLU A 517 -7.91 -11.42 19.43
C GLU A 517 -9.22 -12.09 19.86
N HIS A 518 -10.33 -11.72 19.21
CA HIS A 518 -11.65 -12.28 19.46
C HIS A 518 -12.11 -13.07 18.24
N ALA A 519 -11.47 -14.23 18.01
CA ALA A 519 -11.59 -15.00 16.76
C ALA A 519 -13.02 -15.44 16.38
N GLU A 520 -13.96 -15.44 17.33
CA GLU A 520 -15.39 -15.74 17.14
C GLU A 520 -16.24 -14.50 16.82
N THR A 521 -15.68 -13.29 16.95
CA THR A 521 -16.36 -12.04 16.64
C THR A 521 -16.48 -11.87 15.13
N CYS A 522 -17.72 -11.78 14.66
CA CYS A 522 -18.00 -11.54 13.25
C CYS A 522 -17.69 -10.08 12.89
N ARG A 523 -17.08 -9.83 11.71
CA ARG A 523 -16.80 -8.48 11.17
C ARG A 523 -17.27 -8.36 9.74
N ARG A 524 -17.99 -7.27 9.42
CA ARG A 524 -18.41 -6.95 8.05
C ARG A 524 -17.22 -6.90 7.13
N ALA A 525 -17.45 -7.19 5.85
CA ALA A 525 -16.39 -7.14 4.87
C ALA A 525 -15.74 -5.75 4.82
N VAL A 526 -14.41 -5.67 4.99
CA VAL A 526 -13.69 -4.40 5.10
C VAL A 526 -12.26 -4.53 4.59
N LEU A 527 -11.87 -3.57 3.75
CA LEU A 527 -10.49 -3.35 3.30
C LEU A 527 -9.77 -2.49 4.33
N LEU A 528 -8.62 -2.97 4.78
CA LEU A 528 -7.89 -2.42 5.92
C LEU A 528 -6.48 -2.05 5.47
N HIS A 529 -6.12 -0.78 5.66
CA HIS A 529 -4.77 -0.31 5.37
C HIS A 529 -4.46 0.95 6.19
N PRO A 530 -3.26 1.05 6.80
CA PRO A 530 -2.19 0.04 6.83
C PRO A 530 -2.30 -0.90 8.04
N ILE A 531 -1.91 -2.16 7.86
CA ILE A 531 -1.76 -3.19 8.90
C ILE A 531 -0.28 -3.56 9.03
N LYS A 532 0.40 -2.93 9.99
CA LYS A 532 1.83 -3.12 10.25
C LYS A 532 2.07 -3.82 11.59
N ASP A 533 3.11 -4.65 11.64
CA ASP A 533 3.61 -5.31 12.86
C ASP A 533 2.49 -6.04 13.61
N VAL A 534 1.81 -6.97 12.93
CA VAL A 534 0.94 -7.95 13.60
C VAL A 534 1.88 -9.04 14.10
N THR A 535 2.59 -8.73 15.19
CA THR A 535 3.38 -9.71 15.92
C THR A 535 2.42 -10.56 16.73
N ASP A 536 2.52 -11.88 16.62
CA ASP A 536 1.97 -12.79 17.61
C ASP A 536 2.83 -12.66 18.87
N ASP A 537 2.62 -11.63 19.69
CA ASP A 537 3.33 -11.47 20.97
C ASP A 537 2.80 -12.43 22.06
N GLY A 538 2.58 -13.68 21.68
CA GLY A 538 2.60 -14.82 22.58
C GLY A 538 1.27 -15.18 23.23
N ARG A 539 0.14 -14.88 22.59
CA ARG A 539 -1.09 -15.67 22.77
C ARG A 539 -1.62 -16.12 21.41
N TRP A 540 -1.31 -17.39 21.16
CA TRP A 540 -1.64 -18.27 20.04
C TRP A 540 -0.59 -18.28 18.94
#